data_AF-M8CIT5-F1
#
_entry.id   AF-M8CIT5-F1
#
_cell.length_a   1.000
_cell.length_b   1.000
_cell.length_c   1.000
_cell.angle_alpha   90.00
_cell.angle_beta   90.00
_cell.angle_gamma   90.00
#
_symmetry.space_group_name_H-M   'P 1'
#
loop_
_entity.id
_entity.type
_entity.pdbx_description
1 polymer ?
#
loop_
_entity_poly.entity_id
_entity_poly.type
_entity_poly.pdbx_seq_one_letter_code
_entity_poly.pdbx_strand_id
1 'polypeptide(L)' 'MDSLLDPSSRDESELKEIKRCMDIGLQCTAKERTERPTMSDVIDLLDGKELLRKPPTGNEASSFKKKGKA' A
#
# COMPACT_ATOMS: atom_id res chain seq x y z
N MET A 1 15.54 1.85 -19.81
CA MET A 1 15.12 0.77 -18.89
C MET A 1 13.58 0.72 -18.77
N ASP A 2 12.87 1.12 -19.83
CA ASP A 2 11.46 1.55 -19.76
C ASP A 2 10.48 0.50 -20.29
N SER A 3 10.99 -0.70 -20.61
CA SER A 3 10.21 -1.82 -21.17
C SER A 3 9.69 -2.79 -20.12
N LEU A 4 10.25 -2.77 -18.90
CA LEU A 4 9.53 -3.25 -17.71
C LEU A 4 8.35 -2.26 -17.50
N LEU A 5 7.30 -2.48 -16.73
CA LEU A 5 6.18 -1.50 -16.59
C LEU A 5 5.37 -1.10 -17.85
N ASP A 6 5.80 -1.40 -19.09
CA ASP A 6 4.96 -1.14 -20.27
C ASP A 6 3.65 -1.94 -20.18
N PRO A 7 2.47 -1.30 -20.18
CA PRO A 7 1.21 -1.99 -19.95
C PRO A 7 0.81 -2.93 -21.10
N SER A 8 1.32 -2.69 -22.31
CA SER A 8 0.92 -3.44 -23.51
C SER A 8 1.58 -4.81 -23.63
N SER A 9 2.60 -5.08 -22.82
CA SER A 9 3.35 -6.34 -22.79
C SER A 9 3.02 -7.24 -21.60
N ARG A 10 2.07 -6.84 -20.74
CA ARG A 10 1.81 -7.48 -19.44
C ARG A 10 0.41 -8.05 -19.34
N ASP A 11 0.30 -9.13 -18.58
CA ASP A 11 -1.00 -9.67 -18.22
C ASP A 11 -1.68 -8.82 -17.13
N GLU A 12 -3.02 -8.87 -17.09
CA GLU A 12 -3.84 -8.15 -16.09
C GLU A 12 -3.41 -8.44 -14.64
N SER A 13 -2.94 -9.66 -14.36
CA SER A 13 -2.42 -10.05 -13.05
C SER A 13 -1.13 -9.31 -12.69
N GLU A 14 -0.20 -9.20 -13.63
CA GLU A 14 1.05 -8.46 -13.45
C GLU A 14 0.77 -6.97 -13.26
N LEU A 15 -0.14 -6.39 -14.05
CA LEU A 15 -0.54 -4.99 -13.91
C LEU A 15 -1.12 -4.71 -12.52
N LYS A 16 -1.92 -5.64 -11.99
CA LYS A 16 -2.48 -5.54 -10.64
C LYS A 16 -1.41 -5.61 -9.56
N GLU A 17 -0.41 -6.49 -9.72
CA GLU A 17 0.71 -6.61 -8.79
C GLU A 17 1.60 -5.36 -8.81
N ILE A 18 1.93 -4.85 -10.00
CA ILE A 18 2.69 -3.60 -10.17
C ILE A 18 1.96 -2.45 -9.49
N LYS A 19 0.67 -2.28 -9.75
CA LYS A 19 -0.14 -1.24 -9.12
C LYS A 19 -0.13 -1.35 -7.59
N ARG A 20 -0.31 -2.57 -7.07
CA ARG A 20 -0.22 -2.84 -5.63
C ARG A 20 1.15 -2.46 -5.07
N CYS A 21 2.24 -2.85 -5.73
CA CYS A 21 3.60 -2.51 -5.33
C CYS A 21 3.84 -0.99 -5.33
N MET A 22 3.30 -0.26 -6.30
CA MET A 22 3.37 1.20 -6.34
C MET A 22 2.63 1.83 -5.15
N ASP A 23 1.42 1.36 -4.83
CA ASP A 23 0.65 1.86 -3.70
C ASP A 23 1.32 1.53 -2.34
N ILE A 24 1.96 0.37 -2.21
CA ILE A 24 2.77 0.00 -1.04
C ILE A 24 3.98 0.93 -0.92
N GLY A 25 4.71 1.14 -2.02
CA GLY A 25 5.87 2.02 -2.06
C GLY A 25 5.53 3.47 -1.66
N LEU A 26 4.37 3.95 -2.07
CA LEU A 26 3.84 5.25 -1.66
C LEU A 26 3.63 5.34 -0.13
N GLN A 27 3.04 4.30 0.48
CA GLN A 27 2.86 4.26 1.94
C GLN A 27 4.19 4.11 2.70
N CYS A 28 5.14 3.33 2.19
CA CYS A 28 6.48 3.19 2.76
C CYS A 28 7.24 4.51 2.82
N THR A 29 6.97 5.40 1.87
CA THR A 29 7.60 6.72 1.76
C THR A 29 6.79 7.85 2.39
N ALA A 30 5.71 7.51 3.12
CA ALA A 30 4.88 8.49 3.80
C ALA A 30 5.71 9.44 4.68
N LYS A 31 5.30 10.71 4.68
CA LYS A 31 5.98 11.80 5.40
C LYS A 31 5.98 11.53 6.91
N GLU A 32 4.83 11.16 7.46
CA GLU A 32 4.69 10.83 8.87
C GLU A 32 5.12 9.37 9.12
N ARG A 33 5.98 9.16 10.12
CA ARG A 33 6.47 7.81 10.46
C ARG A 33 5.35 6.86 10.87
N THR A 34 4.30 7.36 11.50
CA THR A 34 3.16 6.56 11.98
C THR A 34 2.24 6.09 10.84
N GLU A 35 2.39 6.65 9.65
CA GLU A 35 1.65 6.24 8.46
C GLU A 35 2.41 5.21 7.63
N ARG A 36 3.71 4.99 7.91
CA ARG A 36 4.49 3.97 7.23
C ARG A 36 4.08 2.58 7.72
N PRO A 37 3.84 1.63 6.82
CA PRO A 37 3.54 0.25 7.19
C PRO A 37 4.74 -0.40 7.87
N THR A 38 4.47 -1.33 8.78
CA THR A 38 5.53 -2.20 9.32
C THR A 38 5.95 -3.21 8.26
N MET A 39 7.13 -3.81 8.40
CA MET A 39 7.58 -4.86 7.46
C MET A 39 6.63 -6.06 7.43
N SER A 40 5.95 -6.36 8.53
CA SER A 40 4.89 -7.38 8.58
C SER A 40 3.71 -6.98 7.71
N ASP A 41 3.21 -5.75 7.86
CA ASP A 41 2.10 -5.23 7.04
C ASP A 41 2.48 -5.23 5.55
N VAL A 42 3.72 -4.85 5.20
CA VAL A 42 4.20 -4.90 3.80
C VAL A 42 4.13 -6.31 3.22
N ILE A 43 4.52 -7.34 3.99
CA ILE A 43 4.45 -8.73 3.54
C ILE A 43 2.98 -9.16 3.35
N ASP A 44 2.11 -8.82 4.30
CA ASP A 44 0.68 -9.14 4.21
C ASP A 44 -0.03 -8.42 3.04
N LEU A 45 0.38 -7.18 2.75
CA LEU A 45 -0.10 -6.41 1.60
C LEU A 45 0.36 -7.02 0.27
N LEU A 46 1.62 -7.45 0.18
CA LEU A 46 2.17 -8.13 -1.00
C LEU A 46 1.47 -9.46 -1.27
N ASP A 47 1.28 -10.26 -0.22
CA ASP A 47 0.56 -11.55 -0.28
C ASP A 47 -0.95 -11.38 -0.53
N GLY A 48 -1.44 -10.14 -0.48
CA GLY A 48 -2.84 -9.81 -0.71
C GLY A 48 -3.78 -10.20 0.42
N LYS A 49 -3.23 -10.46 1.61
CA LYS A 49 -3.96 -10.76 2.83
C LYS A 49 -4.54 -9.50 3.47
N GLU A 50 -3.88 -8.36 3.30
CA GLU A 50 -4.32 -7.07 3.82
C GLU A 50 -4.65 -6.07 2.70
N LEU A 51 -5.59 -5.16 2.97
CA LEU A 51 -5.94 -4.06 2.07
C LEU A 51 -5.15 -2.81 2.44
N LEU A 52 -4.62 -2.13 1.42
CA LEU A 52 -3.90 -0.87 1.55
C LEU A 52 -4.74 0.15 2.30
N ARG A 53 -4.10 0.90 3.22
CA ARG A 53 -4.78 1.97 3.94
C ARG A 53 -5.13 3.05 2.92
N LYS A 54 -6.42 3.22 2.62
CA LYS A 54 -6.87 4.26 1.68
C LYS A 54 -6.44 5.62 2.24
N PRO A 55 -5.84 6.50 1.42
CA PRO A 55 -5.59 7.87 1.86
C PRO A 55 -6.94 8.50 2.24
N PRO A 56 -7.00 9.30 3.31
CA PRO A 56 -8.24 9.96 3.70
C PRO A 56 -8.66 10.91 2.57
N THR A 57 -9.69 10.52 1.81
CA THR A 57 -10.43 11.45 0.96
C THR A 57 -11.05 12.47 1.90
N GLY A 58 -10.64 13.74 1.74
CA GLY A 58 -10.90 14.78 2.71
C GLY A 58 -12.38 15.02 2.98
N ASN A 59 -12.90 14.37 4.04
CA ASN A 59 -13.97 14.79 4.94
C ASN A 59 -14.59 13.57 5.66
N GLU A 60 -13.86 12.89 6.53
CA GLU A 60 -14.52 12.31 7.70
C GLU A 60 -13.53 12.07 8.84
N ALA A 61 -13.83 12.69 9.98
CA ALA A 61 -13.22 12.35 11.25
C ALA A 61 -13.86 11.06 11.77
N SER A 62 -13.14 9.94 11.73
CA SER A 62 -13.39 8.78 12.61
C SER A 62 -12.13 7.90 12.60
N SER A 63 -11.30 7.93 13.66
CA SER A 63 -11.47 7.25 14.94
C SER A 63 -11.49 5.71 14.84
N PHE A 64 -10.30 5.07 14.83
CA PHE A 64 -10.04 3.71 15.34
C PHE A 64 -8.57 3.34 15.05
N LYS A 65 -7.70 2.83 15.93
CA LYS A 65 -7.73 2.48 17.35
C LYS A 65 -6.25 2.58 17.78
N LYS A 66 -5.95 3.36 18.81
CA LYS A 66 -4.72 3.20 19.59
C LYS A 66 -4.77 1.80 20.21
N LYS A 67 -4.11 0.80 19.64
CA LYS A 67 -3.74 -0.41 20.38
C LYS A 67 -2.48 -0.09 21.18
N GLY A 68 -2.69 0.57 22.32
CA GLY A 68 -1.82 0.35 23.46
C GLY A 68 -2.22 -0.96 24.12
N LYS A 69 -1.23 -1.81 24.40
CA LYS A 69 -1.21 -2.85 25.44
C LYS A 69 0.16 -3.54 25.32
N ALA A 70 0.93 -3.78 26.37
CA ALA A 70 1.05 -3.30 27.73
C ALA A 70 2.53 -3.56 28.11
#